data_AF-A0A384I4D7-F1
#
_entry.id   AF-A0A384I4D7-F1
#
_cell.length_a   1.000
_cell.length_b   1.000
_cell.length_c   1.000
_cell.angle_alpha   90.00
_cell.angle_beta   90.00
_cell.angle_gamma   90.00
#
_symmetry.space_group_name_H-M   'P 1'
#
loop_
_entity.id
_entity.type
_entity.pdbx_description
1 polymer ?
#
loop_
_entity_poly.entity_id
_entity_poly.type
_entity_poly.pdbx_seq_one_letter_code
_entity_poly.pdbx_strand_id
1 'polypeptide(L)'
;MSGPATREAHESGAGPAITAACFPAPALLLRTNDPVAQQTVRAFAGQQAGAARFLARSLAAALRPAPDTRARVAAFIAAFEATEDWRYRAAASSPHNTGRYSPTWADRFRTPITDDSPNLFRVGDHARFRDGATWDPATRTYQGGTDTPASRTMRRFEALAAVRFPPSPGVDVVCNSVSLPDGRTVDGTRLLRGAAAHRAAAEMAGRISARGGDTSRIATSGHLIYTASAPETERHAVFHHAMTLLARDHTTPADTLTAWLQAAYLLYQAPRRKRGADATIRTFLVAAGTLLLSSPPALPHDIDLRAYTRTHDLFVTELRAAQSIGTTSAGRRI
;
A
#
# COMPACT_ATOMS: atom_id res chain seq x y z
N MET A 1 55.90 28.91 -14.10
CA MET A 1 55.62 27.64 -13.40
C MET A 1 54.26 27.78 -12.74
N SER A 2 53.21 27.32 -13.42
CA SER A 2 51.82 27.42 -12.98
C SER A 2 51.47 26.18 -12.18
N GLY A 3 51.16 26.36 -10.89
CA GLY A 3 50.76 25.25 -10.01
C GLY A 3 49.38 24.70 -10.41
N PRO A 4 49.16 23.38 -10.27
CA PRO A 4 47.85 22.78 -10.54
C PRO A 4 46.87 23.18 -9.45
N ALA A 5 45.78 23.84 -9.86
CA ALA A 5 44.65 24.13 -8.98
C ALA A 5 44.01 22.81 -8.53
N THR A 6 44.16 22.50 -7.25
CA THR A 6 43.40 21.47 -6.53
C THR A 6 41.92 21.79 -6.64
N ARG A 7 41.19 21.03 -7.47
CA ARG A 7 39.72 20.98 -7.42
C ARG A 7 39.34 20.40 -6.06
N GLU A 8 38.91 21.27 -5.15
CA GLU A 8 38.19 20.87 -3.94
C GLU A 8 37.00 20.02 -4.35
N ALA A 9 37.05 18.74 -3.99
CA ALA A 9 35.91 17.86 -4.08
C ALA A 9 34.83 18.44 -3.16
N HIS A 10 33.76 18.97 -3.75
CA HIS A 10 32.55 19.30 -3.02
C HIS A 10 32.06 18.03 -2.31
N GLU A 11 32.38 17.93 -1.01
CA GLU A 11 31.81 16.94 -0.12
C GLU A 11 30.29 17.14 -0.09
N SER A 12 29.62 16.27 -0.85
CA SER A 12 28.45 15.51 -0.42
C SER A 12 27.56 16.24 0.59
N GLY A 13 26.80 17.21 0.09
CA GLY A 13 25.54 17.58 0.72
C GLY A 13 24.71 16.30 0.83
N ALA A 14 24.63 15.73 2.03
CA ALA A 14 23.84 14.54 2.27
C ALA A 14 22.39 14.87 1.89
N GLY A 15 21.94 14.31 0.76
CA GLY A 15 20.57 14.49 0.31
C GLY A 15 19.58 14.12 1.44
N PRO A 16 18.35 14.67 1.42
CA PRO A 16 17.38 14.47 2.49
C PRO A 16 17.22 12.99 2.83
N ALA A 17 17.43 12.64 4.09
CA ALA A 17 17.50 11.26 4.53
C ALA A 17 16.09 10.62 4.59
N ILE A 18 15.97 9.37 4.13
CA ILE A 18 14.78 8.55 4.38
C ILE A 18 14.68 8.29 5.90
N THR A 19 13.65 8.82 6.55
CA THR A 19 13.41 8.66 8.00
C THR A 19 12.07 7.96 8.28
N ALA A 20 11.78 7.67 9.55
CA ALA A 20 10.48 7.12 9.96
C ALA A 20 9.30 8.05 9.60
N ALA A 21 9.54 9.37 9.46
CA ALA A 21 8.50 10.32 9.07
C ALA A 21 7.98 10.09 7.63
N CYS A 22 8.75 9.44 6.77
CA CYS A 22 8.32 9.04 5.42
C CYS A 22 7.28 7.90 5.44
N PHE A 23 7.11 7.23 6.59
CA PHE A 23 6.24 6.07 6.76
C PHE A 23 5.20 6.32 7.86
N PRO A 24 4.24 7.24 7.66
CA PRO A 24 3.21 7.44 8.65
C PRO A 24 2.44 6.13 8.86
N ALA A 25 2.31 5.73 10.12
CA ALA A 25 1.61 4.50 10.49
C ALA A 25 0.19 4.52 9.89
N PRO A 26 -0.21 3.49 9.14
CA PRO A 26 -1.56 3.45 8.58
C PRO A 26 -2.60 3.55 9.70
N ALA A 27 -3.50 4.53 9.60
CA ALA A 27 -4.54 4.75 10.60
C ALA A 27 -5.39 3.48 10.83
N LEU A 28 -5.53 2.62 9.83
CA LEU A 28 -6.19 1.32 9.91
C LEU A 28 -5.56 0.34 10.92
N LEU A 29 -4.28 0.50 11.25
CA LEU A 29 -3.57 -0.28 12.26
C LEU A 29 -3.75 0.30 13.67
N LEU A 30 -4.19 1.56 13.80
CA LEU A 30 -4.42 2.23 15.08
C LEU A 30 -5.85 1.95 15.56
N ARG A 31 -6.05 0.74 16.11
CA ARG A 31 -7.36 0.19 16.54
C ARG A 31 -7.67 0.39 18.02
N THR A 32 -6.91 1.22 18.70
CA THR A 32 -7.09 1.58 20.11
C THR A 32 -6.79 3.07 20.29
N ASN A 33 -7.36 3.69 21.30
CA ASN A 33 -7.07 5.05 21.71
C ASN A 33 -5.92 5.14 22.74
N ASP A 34 -5.39 4.01 23.21
CA ASP A 34 -4.21 3.97 24.08
C ASP A 34 -2.96 4.49 23.33
N PRO A 35 -2.35 5.62 23.77
CA PRO A 35 -1.18 6.18 23.12
C PRO A 35 0.05 5.26 23.18
N VAL A 36 0.20 4.44 24.22
CA VAL A 36 1.34 3.53 24.37
C VAL A 36 1.27 2.42 23.33
N ALA A 37 0.11 1.76 23.21
CA ALA A 37 -0.12 0.77 22.15
C ALA A 37 0.04 1.37 20.74
N GLN A 38 -0.42 2.62 20.52
CA GLN A 38 -0.20 3.30 19.23
C GLN A 38 1.29 3.57 18.96
N GLN A 39 2.08 3.91 19.98
CA GLN A 39 3.52 4.13 19.82
C GLN A 39 4.23 2.85 19.37
N THR A 40 3.84 1.68 19.89
CA THR A 40 4.37 0.38 19.43
C THR A 40 4.09 0.16 17.94
N VAL A 41 2.89 0.47 17.46
CA VAL A 41 2.55 0.37 16.03
C VAL A 41 3.40 1.35 15.20
N ARG A 42 3.55 2.59 15.68
CA ARG A 42 4.34 3.63 15.00
C ARG A 42 5.83 3.31 14.94
N ALA A 43 6.37 2.57 15.90
CA ALA A 43 7.78 2.17 15.91
C ALA A 43 8.17 1.32 14.69
N PHE A 44 7.22 0.63 14.05
CA PHE A 44 7.48 -0.11 12.81
C PHE A 44 7.94 0.78 11.65
N ALA A 45 7.60 2.07 11.66
CA ALA A 45 8.09 3.05 10.68
C ALA A 45 9.62 3.15 10.65
N GLY A 46 10.29 2.94 11.79
CA GLY A 46 11.75 2.89 11.86
C GLY A 46 12.34 1.72 11.07
N GLN A 47 11.69 0.54 11.13
CA GLN A 47 12.10 -0.64 10.36
C GLN A 47 11.91 -0.43 8.85
N GLN A 48 10.78 0.16 8.45
CA GLN A 48 10.52 0.52 7.05
C GLN A 48 11.56 1.52 6.53
N ALA A 49 11.91 2.54 7.32
CA ALA A 49 12.93 3.51 6.94
C ALA A 49 14.32 2.86 6.79
N GLY A 50 14.69 1.96 7.69
CA GLY A 50 15.93 1.17 7.57
C GLY A 50 15.97 0.36 6.27
N ALA A 51 14.89 -0.36 5.97
CA ALA A 51 14.76 -1.17 4.77
C ALA A 51 14.79 -0.33 3.48
N ALA A 52 14.07 0.79 3.45
CA ALA A 52 14.05 1.68 2.29
C ALA A 52 15.42 2.34 2.02
N ARG A 53 16.18 2.70 3.07
CA ARG A 53 17.57 3.19 2.91
C ARG A 53 18.48 2.13 2.30
N PHE A 54 18.40 0.90 2.81
CA PHE A 54 19.18 -0.21 2.25
C PHE A 54 18.81 -0.43 0.77
N LEU A 55 17.51 -0.51 0.50
CA LEU A 55 16.99 -0.75 -0.84
C LEU A 55 17.36 0.35 -1.84
N ALA A 56 17.28 1.62 -1.44
CA ALA A 56 17.67 2.74 -2.29
C ALA A 56 19.14 2.64 -2.70
N ARG A 57 20.05 2.29 -1.78
CA ARG A 57 21.47 2.08 -2.12
C ARG A 57 21.66 0.90 -3.08
N SER A 58 21.03 -0.24 -2.81
CA SER A 58 21.12 -1.43 -3.67
C SER A 58 20.57 -1.16 -5.08
N LEU A 59 19.43 -0.48 -5.17
CA LEU A 59 18.81 -0.11 -6.43
C LEU A 59 19.66 0.90 -7.21
N ALA A 60 20.24 1.92 -6.54
CA ALA A 60 21.17 2.85 -7.19
C ALA A 60 22.41 2.13 -7.76
N ALA A 61 22.96 1.17 -7.02
CA ALA A 61 24.09 0.36 -7.49
C ALA A 61 23.72 -0.51 -8.69
N ALA A 62 22.50 -1.08 -8.71
CA ALA A 62 22.00 -1.90 -9.82
C ALA A 62 21.64 -1.09 -11.07
N LEU A 63 21.16 0.14 -10.92
CA LEU A 63 20.79 1.01 -12.04
C LEU A 63 22.01 1.62 -12.75
N ARG A 64 23.12 1.87 -12.03
CA ARG A 64 24.33 2.47 -12.62
C ARG A 64 24.89 1.70 -13.83
N PRO A 65 25.04 0.36 -13.80
CA PRO A 65 25.52 -0.41 -14.95
C PRO A 65 24.40 -0.82 -15.93
N ALA A 66 23.13 -0.49 -15.68
CA ALA A 66 22.01 -0.96 -16.49
C ALA A 66 21.94 -0.18 -17.82
N PRO A 67 22.25 -0.80 -18.98
CA PRO A 67 22.48 -0.06 -20.22
C PRO A 67 21.20 0.38 -20.93
N ASP A 68 20.07 -0.27 -20.61
CA ASP A 68 18.81 -0.06 -21.31
C ASP A 68 17.59 -0.17 -20.36
N THR A 69 16.41 0.16 -20.89
CA THR A 69 15.15 0.10 -20.13
C THR A 69 14.85 -1.30 -19.61
N ARG A 70 15.21 -2.37 -20.35
CA ARG A 70 14.93 -3.76 -19.94
C ARG A 70 15.76 -4.13 -18.71
N ALA A 71 17.04 -3.82 -18.70
CA ALA A 71 17.93 -4.03 -17.55
C ALA A 71 17.47 -3.22 -16.33
N ARG A 72 16.99 -1.99 -16.55
CA ARG A 72 16.44 -1.15 -15.48
C ARG A 72 15.13 -1.71 -14.92
N VAL A 73 14.22 -2.21 -15.76
CA VAL A 73 13.00 -2.92 -15.32
C VAL A 73 13.38 -4.12 -14.44
N ALA A 74 14.36 -4.92 -14.85
CA ALA A 74 14.83 -6.05 -14.05
C ALA A 74 15.37 -5.61 -12.68
N ALA A 75 16.12 -4.51 -12.61
CA ALA A 75 16.61 -3.94 -11.35
C ALA A 75 15.46 -3.50 -10.42
N PHE A 76 14.42 -2.86 -10.95
CA PHE A 76 13.23 -2.48 -10.17
C PHE A 76 12.44 -3.70 -9.67
N ILE A 77 12.26 -4.73 -10.51
CA ILE A 77 11.61 -5.99 -10.11
C ILE A 77 12.39 -6.64 -8.97
N ALA A 78 13.71 -6.79 -9.12
CA ALA A 78 14.57 -7.39 -8.09
C ALA A 78 14.51 -6.60 -6.77
N ALA A 79 14.47 -5.27 -6.84
CA ALA A 79 14.29 -4.41 -5.66
C ALA A 79 12.92 -4.61 -4.99
N PHE A 80 11.84 -4.73 -5.76
CA PHE A 80 10.51 -5.03 -5.22
C PHE A 80 10.49 -6.38 -4.50
N GLU A 81 11.07 -7.41 -5.12
CA GLU A 81 11.14 -8.77 -4.55
C GLU A 81 12.00 -8.83 -3.29
N ALA A 82 13.13 -8.11 -3.25
CA ALA A 82 13.92 -7.94 -2.04
C ALA A 82 13.11 -7.27 -0.91
N THR A 83 12.15 -6.40 -1.25
CA THR A 83 11.24 -5.78 -0.27
C THR A 83 10.19 -6.77 0.24
N GLU A 84 9.65 -7.64 -0.61
CA GLU A 84 8.77 -8.74 -0.18
C GLU A 84 9.49 -9.67 0.81
N ASP A 85 10.72 -10.04 0.50
CA ASP A 85 11.51 -10.93 1.35
C ASP A 85 11.93 -10.25 2.66
N TRP A 86 12.27 -8.96 2.64
CA TRP A 86 12.42 -8.17 3.87
C TRP A 86 11.15 -8.21 4.72
N ARG A 87 9.96 -8.02 4.11
CA ARG A 87 8.71 -8.00 4.86
C ARG A 87 8.42 -9.35 5.52
N TYR A 88 8.72 -10.44 4.83
CA TYR A 88 8.66 -11.80 5.38
C TYR A 88 9.61 -11.95 6.58
N ARG A 89 10.89 -11.61 6.43
CA ARG A 89 11.88 -11.70 7.53
C ARG A 89 11.47 -10.88 8.75
N ALA A 90 10.97 -9.65 8.54
CA ALA A 90 10.49 -8.80 9.62
C ALA A 90 9.28 -9.41 10.36
N ALA A 91 8.42 -10.17 9.67
CA ALA A 91 7.34 -10.91 10.32
C ALA A 91 7.88 -12.12 11.11
N ALA A 92 8.83 -12.87 10.53
CA ALA A 92 9.43 -14.04 11.16
C ALA A 92 10.21 -13.69 12.43
N SER A 93 10.88 -12.53 12.47
CA SER A 93 11.64 -12.07 13.64
C SER A 93 10.78 -11.45 14.75
N SER A 94 9.45 -11.45 14.63
CA SER A 94 8.54 -10.83 15.61
C SER A 94 7.28 -11.69 15.86
N PRO A 95 7.43 -12.94 16.34
CA PRO A 95 6.31 -13.87 16.50
C PRO A 95 5.27 -13.38 17.53
N HIS A 96 5.72 -12.73 18.62
CA HIS A 96 4.86 -12.32 19.73
C HIS A 96 3.91 -11.14 19.42
N ASN A 97 4.21 -10.33 18.40
CA ASN A 97 3.37 -9.19 18.02
C ASN A 97 2.08 -9.59 17.29
N THR A 98 1.80 -10.88 17.17
CA THR A 98 0.71 -11.39 16.33
C THR A 98 -0.39 -12.08 17.12
N GLY A 99 -0.19 -12.36 18.42
CA GLY A 99 -1.18 -12.64 19.48
C GLY A 99 -2.23 -13.74 19.26
N ARG A 100 -2.37 -14.30 18.06
CA ARG A 100 -3.47 -15.16 17.64
C ARG A 100 -3.10 -16.17 16.56
N TYR A 101 -1.84 -16.21 16.13
CA TYR A 101 -1.48 -16.94 14.92
C TYR A 101 -0.37 -17.96 15.16
N SER A 102 -0.44 -19.06 14.41
CA SER A 102 0.45 -20.21 14.49
C SER A 102 1.92 -19.85 14.20
N PRO A 103 2.89 -20.71 14.56
CA PRO A 103 4.30 -20.57 14.18
C PRO A 103 4.53 -20.35 12.67
N THR A 104 3.62 -20.85 11.82
CA THR A 104 3.62 -20.68 10.35
C THR A 104 3.02 -19.35 9.87
N TRP A 105 2.74 -18.41 10.77
CA TRP A 105 2.13 -17.12 10.42
C TRP A 105 2.96 -16.31 9.43
N ALA A 106 4.29 -16.33 9.55
CA ALA A 106 5.19 -15.60 8.66
C ALA A 106 5.04 -16.03 7.20
N ASP A 107 4.76 -17.31 6.93
CA ASP A 107 4.57 -17.84 5.57
C ASP A 107 3.39 -17.18 4.84
N ARG A 108 2.45 -16.60 5.58
CA ARG A 108 1.35 -15.83 4.99
C ARG A 108 1.80 -14.57 4.26
N PHE A 109 2.99 -14.05 4.57
CA PHE A 109 3.61 -12.95 3.82
C PHE A 109 4.19 -13.42 2.48
N ARG A 110 4.41 -14.73 2.31
CA ARG A 110 4.83 -15.34 1.04
C ARG A 110 3.66 -15.89 0.23
N THR A 111 2.47 -16.09 0.83
CA THR A 111 1.30 -16.58 0.11
C THR A 111 0.92 -15.64 -1.05
N PRO A 112 0.99 -16.12 -2.31
CA PRO A 112 0.61 -15.32 -3.46
C PRO A 112 -0.91 -15.08 -3.49
N ILE A 113 -1.30 -14.01 -4.18
CA ILE A 113 -2.68 -13.81 -4.60
C ILE A 113 -2.85 -14.54 -5.93
N THR A 114 -3.93 -15.32 -6.06
CA THR A 114 -4.28 -16.11 -7.26
C THR A 114 -5.74 -15.87 -7.62
N ASP A 115 -6.22 -16.40 -8.74
CA ASP A 115 -7.63 -16.25 -9.14
C ASP A 115 -8.60 -17.05 -8.26
N ASP A 116 -8.18 -18.21 -7.76
CA ASP A 116 -8.94 -18.98 -6.75
C ASP A 116 -8.84 -18.38 -5.35
N SER A 117 -7.87 -17.48 -5.17
CA SER A 117 -7.59 -16.81 -3.92
C SER A 117 -7.36 -15.31 -4.13
N PRO A 118 -8.40 -14.54 -4.53
CA PRO A 118 -8.29 -13.09 -4.61
C PRO A 118 -8.07 -12.50 -3.22
N ASN A 119 -7.36 -11.39 -3.13
CA ASN A 119 -7.29 -10.65 -1.88
C ASN A 119 -8.62 -9.94 -1.66
N LEU A 120 -9.32 -10.30 -0.59
CA LEU A 120 -10.58 -9.69 -0.20
C LEU A 120 -10.35 -8.84 1.05
N PHE A 121 -10.77 -7.58 1.00
CA PHE A 121 -10.68 -6.68 2.14
C PHE A 121 -11.98 -5.92 2.31
N ARG A 122 -12.58 -6.01 3.49
CA ARG A 122 -13.80 -5.26 3.81
C ARG A 122 -13.45 -3.78 3.91
N VAL A 123 -14.16 -2.94 3.16
CA VAL A 123 -14.19 -1.48 3.33
C VAL A 123 -15.53 -1.12 3.97
N GLY A 124 -15.58 -0.11 4.82
CA GLY A 124 -16.82 0.23 5.53
C GLY A 124 -16.67 0.38 7.02
N ASP A 125 -17.64 1.04 7.64
CA ASP A 125 -17.75 1.07 9.10
C ASP A 125 -17.74 -0.35 9.65
N HIS A 126 -16.81 -0.56 10.56
CA HIS A 126 -16.64 -1.82 11.25
C HIS A 126 -16.56 -1.46 12.72
N ALA A 127 -17.68 -1.60 13.43
CA ALA A 127 -17.75 -1.27 14.85
C ALA A 127 -16.71 -2.03 15.69
N ARG A 128 -16.22 -3.18 15.22
CA ARG A 128 -15.05 -3.90 15.78
C ARG A 128 -13.78 -3.05 15.89
N PHE A 129 -13.62 -2.03 15.06
CA PHE A 129 -12.46 -1.13 15.12
C PHE A 129 -12.65 0.00 16.14
N ARG A 130 -13.81 0.12 16.78
CA ARG A 130 -14.01 1.04 17.91
C ARG A 130 -13.41 0.41 19.16
N ASP A 131 -12.77 1.24 19.98
CA ASP A 131 -12.12 0.77 21.20
C ASP A 131 -13.18 0.40 22.24
N GLY A 132 -13.08 -0.80 22.83
CA GLY A 132 -14.09 -1.34 23.74
C GLY A 132 -15.39 -1.84 23.10
N ALA A 133 -15.48 -1.99 21.78
CA ALA A 133 -16.67 -2.55 21.14
C ALA A 133 -16.90 -4.03 21.51
N THR A 134 -18.15 -4.39 21.78
CA THR A 134 -18.54 -5.75 22.17
C THR A 134 -19.31 -6.45 21.05
N TRP A 135 -19.19 -7.77 20.94
CA TRP A 135 -19.95 -8.56 19.99
C TRP A 135 -21.35 -8.83 20.55
N ASP A 136 -22.39 -8.44 19.83
CA ASP A 136 -23.78 -8.79 20.12
C ASP A 136 -24.19 -10.04 19.29
N PRO A 137 -24.42 -11.19 19.93
CA PRO A 137 -24.83 -12.40 19.23
C PRO A 137 -26.23 -12.31 18.60
N ALA A 138 -27.14 -11.48 19.14
CA ALA A 138 -28.51 -11.36 18.63
C ALA A 138 -28.52 -10.65 17.27
N THR A 139 -27.83 -9.51 17.16
CA THR A 139 -27.73 -8.78 15.89
C THR A 139 -26.60 -9.27 14.99
N ARG A 140 -25.69 -10.12 15.51
CA ARG A 140 -24.45 -10.53 14.83
C ARG A 140 -23.60 -9.35 14.36
N THR A 141 -23.54 -8.32 15.20
CA THR A 141 -22.75 -7.11 14.94
C THR A 141 -21.93 -6.72 16.16
N TYR A 142 -20.97 -5.82 15.97
CA TYR A 142 -20.28 -5.18 17.08
C TYR A 142 -21.03 -3.92 17.50
N GLN A 143 -21.19 -3.70 18.80
CA GLN A 143 -21.91 -2.54 19.37
C GLN A 143 -21.02 -1.76 20.35
N GLY A 144 -21.38 -0.49 20.56
CA GLY A 144 -20.69 0.41 21.48
C GLY A 144 -19.26 0.79 21.05
N GLY A 145 -18.45 1.10 22.06
CA GLY A 145 -17.05 1.52 21.90
C GLY A 145 -16.86 2.98 21.48
N THR A 146 -15.60 3.42 21.50
CA THR A 146 -15.19 4.78 21.10
C THR A 146 -14.50 4.78 19.74
N ASP A 147 -14.73 5.82 18.93
CA ASP A 147 -14.12 5.94 17.62
C ASP A 147 -12.58 6.01 17.73
N THR A 148 -11.89 5.09 17.06
CA THR A 148 -10.43 5.05 16.88
C THR A 148 -10.05 5.65 15.52
N PRO A 149 -8.76 5.97 15.27
CA PRO A 149 -8.31 6.36 13.93
C PRO A 149 -8.68 5.34 12.84
N ALA A 150 -8.61 4.03 13.14
CA ALA A 150 -9.01 2.98 12.21
C ALA A 150 -10.49 3.05 11.85
N SER A 151 -11.38 3.18 12.85
CA SER A 151 -12.83 3.25 12.62
C SER A 151 -13.24 4.48 11.79
N ARG A 152 -12.67 5.65 12.09
CA ARG A 152 -12.93 6.89 11.34
C ARG A 152 -12.45 6.80 9.90
N THR A 153 -11.26 6.24 9.70
CA THR A 153 -10.68 6.01 8.36
C THR A 153 -11.60 5.11 7.54
N MET A 154 -12.06 4.00 8.12
CA MET A 154 -12.90 3.04 7.44
C MET A 154 -14.28 3.60 7.08
N ARG A 155 -14.91 4.38 7.98
CA ARG A 155 -16.16 5.11 7.70
C ARG A 155 -15.99 6.10 6.55
N ARG A 156 -14.89 6.85 6.53
CA ARG A 156 -14.56 7.77 5.41
C ARG A 156 -14.44 7.02 4.09
N PHE A 157 -13.68 5.93 4.06
CA PHE A 157 -13.48 5.16 2.83
C PHE A 157 -14.71 4.37 2.39
N GLU A 158 -15.65 4.07 3.29
CA GLU A 158 -16.99 3.61 2.91
C GLU A 158 -17.69 4.61 2.01
N ALA A 159 -17.76 5.88 2.45
CA ALA A 159 -18.43 6.93 1.70
C ALA A 159 -17.75 7.13 0.34
N LEU A 160 -16.42 7.08 0.28
CA LEU A 160 -15.66 7.18 -0.96
C LEU A 160 -15.88 5.98 -1.90
N ALA A 161 -16.03 4.77 -1.36
CA ALA A 161 -16.34 3.59 -2.16
C ALA A 161 -17.80 3.60 -2.63
N ALA A 162 -18.74 4.05 -1.81
CA ALA A 162 -20.16 4.08 -2.12
C ALA A 162 -20.46 4.97 -3.34
N VAL A 163 -19.81 6.15 -3.44
CA VAL A 163 -19.98 7.06 -4.59
C VAL A 163 -19.43 6.51 -5.91
N ARG A 164 -18.65 5.42 -5.89
CA ARG A 164 -18.15 4.79 -7.12
C ARG A 164 -19.19 3.94 -7.82
N PHE A 165 -20.23 3.52 -7.11
CA PHE A 165 -21.29 2.75 -7.72
C PHE A 165 -22.35 3.67 -8.32
N PRO A 166 -22.88 3.34 -9.52
CA PRO A 166 -23.94 4.13 -10.10
C PRO A 166 -25.20 4.06 -9.23
N PRO A 167 -26.07 5.08 -9.29
CA PRO A 167 -27.34 5.11 -8.57
C PRO A 167 -28.31 4.03 -9.07
N SER A 168 -28.12 3.56 -10.31
CA SER A 168 -28.94 2.50 -10.89
C SER A 168 -28.81 1.19 -10.09
N PRO A 169 -29.94 0.55 -9.74
CA PRO A 169 -29.91 -0.75 -9.07
C PRO A 169 -29.26 -1.81 -9.97
N GLY A 170 -28.65 -2.83 -9.37
CA GLY A 170 -28.14 -4.02 -10.06
C GLY A 170 -26.64 -4.00 -10.39
N VAL A 171 -25.94 -2.86 -10.28
CA VAL A 171 -24.47 -2.83 -10.42
C VAL A 171 -23.82 -3.10 -9.07
N ASP A 172 -23.45 -4.35 -8.83
CA ASP A 172 -22.83 -4.80 -7.57
C ASP A 172 -21.30 -4.83 -7.61
N VAL A 173 -20.70 -4.62 -8.79
CA VAL A 173 -19.25 -4.65 -8.99
C VAL A 173 -18.81 -3.43 -9.81
N VAL A 174 -17.78 -2.74 -9.34
CA VAL A 174 -17.11 -1.65 -10.06
C VAL A 174 -15.62 -1.94 -10.13
N CYS A 175 -15.05 -2.01 -11.33
CA CYS A 175 -13.62 -2.17 -11.53
C CYS A 175 -12.92 -0.80 -11.52
N ASN A 176 -11.75 -0.72 -10.90
CA ASN A 176 -10.83 0.38 -11.19
C ASN A 176 -10.19 0.12 -12.56
N SER A 177 -10.64 0.86 -13.57
CA SER A 177 -10.03 0.83 -14.89
C SER A 177 -8.61 1.38 -14.84
N VAL A 178 -7.66 0.65 -15.42
CA VAL A 178 -6.24 0.99 -15.47
C VAL A 178 -5.81 1.10 -16.93
N SER A 179 -5.46 2.32 -17.35
CA SER A 179 -4.87 2.54 -18.67
C SER A 179 -3.37 2.23 -18.65
N LEU A 180 -2.95 1.34 -19.53
CA LEU A 180 -1.56 1.01 -19.79
C LEU A 180 -1.05 1.88 -20.98
N PRO A 181 0.19 2.36 -20.96
CA PRO A 181 0.89 3.05 -22.04
C PRO A 181 1.00 2.33 -23.38
N ASP A 182 0.71 1.04 -23.45
CA ASP A 182 0.54 0.34 -24.74
C ASP A 182 -0.86 0.59 -25.33
N GLY A 183 -1.67 1.44 -24.71
CA GLY A 183 -3.04 1.78 -25.11
C GLY A 183 -4.10 0.83 -24.55
N ARG A 184 -3.70 -0.30 -23.93
CA ARG A 184 -4.67 -1.22 -23.35
C ARG A 184 -5.29 -0.65 -22.08
N THR A 185 -6.54 -1.03 -21.86
CA THR A 185 -7.22 -0.81 -20.58
C THR A 185 -7.44 -2.16 -19.93
N VAL A 186 -7.03 -2.28 -18.67
CA VAL A 186 -7.16 -3.52 -17.89
C VAL A 186 -7.93 -3.26 -16.60
N ASP A 187 -8.56 -4.31 -16.09
CA ASP A 187 -9.28 -4.25 -14.83
C ASP A 187 -8.30 -4.33 -13.64
N GLY A 188 -8.34 -3.31 -12.78
CA GLY A 188 -7.65 -3.26 -11.50
C GLY A 188 -8.48 -3.84 -10.35
N THR A 189 -8.22 -3.34 -9.13
CA THR A 189 -9.00 -3.73 -7.95
C THR A 189 -10.47 -3.42 -8.17
N ARG A 190 -11.33 -4.36 -7.74
CA ARG A 190 -12.79 -4.26 -7.83
C ARG A 190 -13.37 -3.83 -6.50
N LEU A 191 -14.35 -2.95 -6.53
CA LEU A 191 -15.26 -2.67 -5.43
C LEU A 191 -16.50 -3.56 -5.59
N LEU A 192 -16.89 -4.22 -4.50
CA LEU A 192 -18.06 -5.09 -4.43
C LEU A 192 -19.06 -4.50 -3.44
N ARG A 193 -20.34 -4.47 -3.80
CA ARG A 193 -21.48 -4.18 -2.91
C ARG A 193 -22.56 -5.25 -3.07
N GLY A 194 -23.66 -5.13 -2.33
CA GLY A 194 -24.85 -5.95 -2.53
C GLY A 194 -24.55 -7.45 -2.50
N ALA A 195 -25.10 -8.20 -3.47
CA ALA A 195 -24.93 -9.64 -3.55
C ALA A 195 -23.47 -10.06 -3.74
N ALA A 196 -22.67 -9.28 -4.48
CA ALA A 196 -21.24 -9.56 -4.66
C ALA A 196 -20.46 -9.43 -3.34
N ALA A 197 -20.75 -8.40 -2.54
CA ALA A 197 -20.13 -8.23 -1.22
C ALA A 197 -20.54 -9.33 -0.23
N HIS A 198 -21.80 -9.78 -0.24
CA HIS A 198 -22.24 -10.89 0.60
C HIS A 198 -21.55 -12.21 0.21
N ARG A 199 -21.36 -12.49 -1.08
CA ARG A 199 -20.56 -13.64 -1.54
C ARG A 199 -19.11 -13.56 -1.06
N ALA A 200 -18.47 -12.39 -1.19
CA ALA A 200 -17.11 -12.18 -0.69
C ALA A 200 -17.01 -12.37 0.84
N ALA A 201 -18.01 -11.91 1.60
CA ALA A 201 -18.08 -12.11 3.04
C ALA A 201 -18.22 -13.61 3.42
N ALA A 202 -19.09 -14.34 2.72
CA ALA A 202 -19.25 -15.78 2.90
C ALA A 202 -17.97 -16.56 2.56
N GLU A 203 -17.30 -16.21 1.45
CA GLU A 203 -16.02 -16.78 1.03
C GLU A 203 -14.92 -16.55 2.08
N MET A 204 -14.81 -15.33 2.62
CA MET A 204 -13.86 -15.06 3.70
C MET A 204 -14.17 -15.84 4.97
N ALA A 205 -15.45 -15.95 5.36
CA ALA A 205 -15.87 -16.73 6.51
C ALA A 205 -15.50 -18.21 6.31
N GLY A 206 -15.82 -18.78 5.14
CA GLY A 206 -15.44 -20.16 4.77
C GLY A 206 -13.94 -20.38 4.84
N ARG A 207 -13.12 -19.45 4.32
CA ARG A 207 -11.65 -19.51 4.41
C ARG A 207 -11.12 -19.40 5.83
N ILE A 208 -11.80 -18.69 6.73
CA ILE A 208 -11.39 -18.60 8.14
C ILE A 208 -11.74 -19.91 8.84
N SER A 209 -12.95 -20.43 8.62
CA SER A 209 -13.41 -21.72 9.17
C SER A 209 -12.53 -22.89 8.72
N ALA A 210 -12.19 -22.98 7.42
CA ALA A 210 -11.33 -24.04 6.87
C ALA A 210 -9.91 -24.07 7.47
N ARG A 211 -9.50 -22.98 8.13
CA ARG A 211 -8.22 -22.88 8.85
C ARG A 211 -8.37 -23.07 10.37
N GLY A 212 -9.52 -23.55 10.83
CA GLY A 212 -9.84 -23.68 12.26
C GLY A 212 -10.08 -22.36 12.97
N GLY A 213 -10.29 -21.27 12.22
CA GLY A 213 -10.56 -19.95 12.80
C GLY A 213 -12.02 -19.79 13.22
N ASP A 214 -12.23 -19.05 14.32
CA ASP A 214 -13.57 -18.69 14.80
C ASP A 214 -14.27 -17.70 13.86
N THR A 215 -15.38 -18.14 13.26
CA THR A 215 -16.24 -17.34 12.37
C THR A 215 -17.46 -16.76 13.07
N SER A 216 -17.70 -17.09 14.34
CA SER A 216 -18.89 -16.66 15.11
C SER A 216 -18.98 -15.14 15.28
N ARG A 217 -17.87 -14.43 15.06
CA ARG A 217 -17.75 -12.96 15.19
C ARG A 217 -17.41 -12.26 13.87
N ILE A 218 -17.84 -12.83 12.74
CA ILE A 218 -17.70 -12.21 11.42
C ILE A 218 -19.06 -11.67 10.97
N ALA A 219 -19.14 -10.36 10.78
CA ALA A 219 -20.33 -9.74 10.20
C ALA A 219 -20.39 -10.01 8.69
N THR A 220 -21.37 -10.83 8.28
CA THR A 220 -21.66 -11.22 6.89
C THR A 220 -22.97 -10.63 6.34
N SER A 221 -23.68 -9.86 7.16
CA SER A 221 -24.93 -9.16 6.84
C SER A 221 -24.76 -7.64 6.87
N GLY A 222 -25.82 -6.92 6.47
CA GLY A 222 -25.87 -5.46 6.46
C GLY A 222 -25.29 -4.83 5.19
N HIS A 223 -25.03 -3.52 5.26
CA HIS A 223 -24.38 -2.80 4.17
C HIS A 223 -22.89 -3.17 4.13
N LEU A 224 -22.49 -3.95 3.14
CA LEU A 224 -21.12 -4.43 2.97
C LEU A 224 -20.50 -3.84 1.71
N ILE A 225 -19.28 -3.32 1.85
CA ILE A 225 -18.40 -3.03 0.72
C ILE A 225 -17.12 -3.85 0.89
N TYR A 226 -16.66 -4.45 -0.21
CA TYR A 226 -15.39 -5.17 -0.27
C TYR A 226 -14.53 -4.63 -1.40
N THR A 227 -13.22 -4.71 -1.23
CA THR A 227 -12.28 -4.70 -2.35
C THR A 227 -11.89 -6.13 -2.68
N ALA A 228 -11.75 -6.43 -3.96
CA ALA A 228 -11.22 -7.68 -4.47
C ALA A 228 -10.11 -7.38 -5.48
N SER A 229 -8.96 -8.04 -5.35
CA SER A 229 -7.88 -7.91 -6.33
C SER A 229 -8.36 -8.24 -7.75
N ALA A 230 -7.74 -7.60 -8.74
CA ALA A 230 -7.88 -7.94 -10.17
C ALA A 230 -7.54 -9.41 -10.44
N PRO A 231 -7.91 -10.00 -11.60
CA PRO A 231 -7.41 -11.29 -12.06
C PRO A 231 -5.87 -11.35 -12.20
N GLU A 232 -5.29 -12.54 -12.16
CA GLU A 232 -3.83 -12.75 -12.08
C GLU A 232 -3.08 -12.21 -13.28
N THR A 233 -3.56 -12.52 -14.48
CA THR A 233 -3.00 -11.99 -15.72
C THR A 233 -2.98 -10.46 -15.71
N GLU A 234 -4.05 -9.82 -15.24
CA GLU A 234 -4.13 -8.35 -15.18
C GLU A 234 -3.20 -7.77 -14.11
N ARG A 235 -3.12 -8.39 -12.92
CA ARG A 235 -2.16 -7.97 -11.89
C ARG A 235 -0.73 -8.04 -12.40
N HIS A 236 -0.35 -9.10 -13.12
CA HIS A 236 0.98 -9.22 -13.69
C HIS A 236 1.26 -8.14 -14.74
N ALA A 237 0.30 -7.86 -15.63
CA ALA A 237 0.42 -6.78 -16.61
C ALA A 237 0.58 -5.41 -15.94
N VAL A 238 -0.28 -5.09 -14.97
CA VAL A 238 -0.25 -3.84 -14.20
C VAL A 238 1.07 -3.69 -13.43
N PHE A 239 1.55 -4.76 -12.77
CA PHE A 239 2.81 -4.75 -12.04
C PHE A 239 4.01 -4.50 -12.96
N HIS A 240 4.13 -5.26 -14.06
CA HIS A 240 5.20 -5.08 -15.03
C HIS A 240 5.18 -3.66 -15.62
N HIS A 241 3.97 -3.12 -15.83
CA HIS A 241 3.80 -1.78 -16.31
C HIS A 241 4.30 -0.72 -15.31
N ALA A 242 3.99 -0.87 -14.03
CA ALA A 242 4.52 0.00 -12.98
C ALA A 242 6.06 0.00 -12.96
N MET A 243 6.69 -1.17 -13.10
CA MET A 243 8.16 -1.28 -13.17
C MET A 243 8.71 -0.58 -14.43
N THR A 244 8.00 -0.68 -15.55
CA THR A 244 8.36 0.01 -16.80
C THR A 244 8.31 1.53 -16.66
N LEU A 245 7.29 2.09 -16.00
CA LEU A 245 7.21 3.53 -15.74
C LEU A 245 8.40 4.04 -14.92
N LEU A 246 8.76 3.31 -13.87
CA LEU A 246 9.90 3.67 -13.01
C LEU A 246 11.24 3.52 -13.73
N ALA A 247 11.36 2.56 -14.66
CA ALA A 247 12.59 2.27 -15.37
C ALA A 247 12.90 3.22 -16.53
N ARG A 248 11.90 3.88 -17.11
CA ARG A 248 12.08 4.82 -18.23
C ARG A 248 12.98 5.99 -17.86
N ASP A 249 13.68 6.53 -18.85
CA ASP A 249 14.34 7.82 -18.72
C ASP A 249 13.30 8.92 -18.91
N HIS A 250 13.29 9.86 -17.96
CA HIS A 250 12.34 10.95 -17.91
C HIS A 250 13.06 12.25 -18.23
N THR A 251 12.51 13.02 -19.17
CA THR A 251 13.13 14.25 -19.67
C THR A 251 13.13 15.39 -18.67
N THR A 252 12.14 15.41 -17.78
CA THR A 252 11.99 16.48 -16.79
C THR A 252 11.66 15.93 -15.40
N PRO A 253 11.96 16.67 -14.32
CA PRO A 253 11.53 16.30 -12.97
C PRO A 253 10.01 16.10 -12.83
N ALA A 254 9.21 16.84 -13.62
CA ALA A 254 7.76 16.73 -13.62
C ALA A 254 7.28 15.41 -14.25
N ASP A 255 7.96 14.94 -15.30
CA ASP A 255 7.70 13.63 -15.92
C ASP A 255 8.05 12.51 -14.95
N THR A 256 9.21 12.59 -14.29
CA THR A 256 9.64 11.63 -13.27
C THR A 256 8.64 11.54 -12.12
N LEU A 257 8.18 12.68 -11.61
CA LEU A 257 7.15 12.72 -10.57
C LEU A 257 5.86 12.07 -11.06
N THR A 258 5.40 12.40 -12.27
CA THR A 258 4.19 11.82 -12.86
C THR A 258 4.30 10.30 -12.98
N ALA A 259 5.42 9.79 -13.49
CA ALA A 259 5.67 8.36 -13.61
C ALA A 259 5.68 7.64 -12.25
N TRP A 260 6.30 8.25 -11.23
CA TRP A 260 6.29 7.70 -9.87
C TRP A 260 4.87 7.67 -9.26
N LEU A 261 4.09 8.74 -9.43
CA LEU A 261 2.69 8.82 -8.95
C LEU A 261 1.81 7.73 -9.59
N GLN A 262 1.95 7.54 -10.90
CA GLN A 262 1.22 6.51 -11.64
C GLN A 262 1.67 5.12 -11.20
N ALA A 263 2.99 4.86 -11.11
CA ALA A 263 3.51 3.59 -10.63
C ALA A 263 3.01 3.26 -9.21
N ALA A 264 2.90 4.26 -8.33
CA ALA A 264 2.31 4.09 -7.00
C ALA A 264 0.86 3.57 -7.08
N TYR A 265 0.02 4.17 -7.91
CA TYR A 265 -1.35 3.70 -8.12
C TYR A 265 -1.37 2.24 -8.60
N LEU A 266 -0.60 1.93 -9.65
CA LEU A 266 -0.55 0.61 -10.27
C LEU A 266 -0.09 -0.48 -9.30
N LEU A 267 0.92 -0.20 -8.47
CA LEU A 267 1.41 -1.17 -7.49
C LEU A 267 0.34 -1.53 -6.46
N TYR A 268 -0.50 -0.58 -6.04
CA TYR A 268 -1.65 -0.89 -5.20
C TYR A 268 -2.78 -1.58 -5.96
N GLN A 269 -2.92 -1.41 -7.28
CA GLN A 269 -3.86 -2.22 -8.08
C GLN A 269 -3.37 -3.67 -8.28
N ALA A 270 -2.07 -3.92 -8.15
CA ALA A 270 -1.45 -5.23 -8.40
C ALA A 270 -0.65 -5.79 -7.19
N PRO A 271 -1.27 -5.93 -6.00
CA PRO A 271 -0.58 -6.59 -4.89
C PRO A 271 -0.31 -8.06 -5.26
N ARG A 272 0.91 -8.54 -4.97
CA ARG A 272 1.33 -9.92 -5.25
C ARG A 272 1.11 -10.88 -4.08
N ARG A 273 1.05 -10.37 -2.83
CA ARG A 273 0.98 -11.18 -1.59
C ARG A 273 -0.27 -10.87 -0.77
N LYS A 274 -0.82 -11.90 -0.12
CA LYS A 274 -2.02 -11.81 0.74
C LYS A 274 -1.82 -10.96 2.00
N ARG A 275 -0.60 -10.85 2.50
CA ARG A 275 -0.26 -10.10 3.72
C ARG A 275 0.94 -9.21 3.46
N GLY A 276 0.95 -8.04 4.10
CA GLY A 276 2.09 -7.13 4.07
C GLY A 276 2.25 -6.30 2.79
N ALA A 277 1.37 -6.45 1.80
CA ALA A 277 1.45 -5.72 0.53
C ALA A 277 1.58 -4.20 0.73
N ASP A 278 0.78 -3.58 1.61
CA ASP A 278 0.88 -2.14 1.90
C ASP A 278 2.28 -1.74 2.41
N ALA A 279 2.80 -2.42 3.43
CA ALA A 279 4.14 -2.15 3.96
C ALA A 279 5.24 -2.37 2.91
N THR A 280 5.13 -3.42 2.09
CA THR A 280 6.05 -3.69 0.97
C THR A 280 6.03 -2.57 -0.05
N ILE A 281 4.84 -2.22 -0.56
CA ILE A 281 4.69 -1.20 -1.60
C ILE A 281 5.17 0.17 -1.11
N ARG A 282 4.83 0.58 0.13
CA ARG A 282 5.34 1.84 0.72
C ARG A 282 6.86 1.87 0.78
N THR A 283 7.46 0.81 1.29
CA THR A 283 8.93 0.71 1.47
C THR A 283 9.64 0.79 0.14
N PHE A 284 9.14 0.06 -0.86
CA PHE A 284 9.63 0.13 -2.23
C PHE A 284 9.46 1.52 -2.85
N LEU A 285 8.26 2.11 -2.75
CA LEU A 285 7.95 3.42 -3.34
C LEU A 285 8.80 4.55 -2.76
N VAL A 286 9.06 4.55 -1.45
CA VAL A 286 9.94 5.55 -0.83
C VAL A 286 11.38 5.35 -1.30
N ALA A 287 11.88 4.11 -1.38
CA ALA A 287 13.23 3.85 -1.87
C ALA A 287 13.39 4.27 -3.35
N ALA A 288 12.50 3.80 -4.22
CA ALA A 288 12.49 4.14 -5.65
C ALA A 288 12.31 5.65 -5.86
N GLY A 289 11.36 6.27 -5.15
CA GLY A 289 11.10 7.70 -5.25
C GLY A 289 12.26 8.56 -4.76
N THR A 290 12.98 8.12 -3.71
CA THR A 290 14.17 8.85 -3.23
C THR A 290 15.24 8.95 -4.30
N LEU A 291 15.45 7.88 -5.07
CA LEU A 291 16.40 7.87 -6.17
C LEU A 291 15.92 8.73 -7.35
N LEU A 292 14.68 8.52 -7.78
CA LEU A 292 14.13 9.16 -8.98
C LEU A 292 13.86 10.66 -8.78
N LEU A 293 13.37 11.06 -7.61
CA LEU A 293 12.96 12.42 -7.28
C LEU A 293 14.04 13.20 -6.53
N SER A 294 15.21 12.59 -6.31
CA SER A 294 16.31 13.12 -5.47
C SER A 294 15.90 13.54 -4.06
N SER A 295 14.73 13.09 -3.60
CA SER A 295 14.15 13.39 -2.29
C SER A 295 13.15 12.31 -1.87
N PRO A 296 13.06 11.95 -0.58
CA PRO A 296 12.08 10.96 -0.12
C PRO A 296 10.64 11.46 -0.33
N PRO A 297 9.79 10.73 -1.06
CA PRO A 297 8.41 11.14 -1.27
C PRO A 297 7.59 11.00 0.01
N ALA A 298 6.57 11.85 0.15
CA ALA A 298 5.61 11.78 1.24
C ALA A 298 4.46 10.83 0.88
N LEU A 299 4.21 9.82 1.71
CA LEU A 299 3.08 8.90 1.51
C LEU A 299 1.95 9.19 2.50
N PRO A 300 0.70 9.40 2.06
CA PRO A 300 -0.45 9.43 2.95
C PRO A 300 -0.57 8.14 3.75
N HIS A 301 -1.00 8.21 5.01
CA HIS A 301 -1.17 7.02 5.86
C HIS A 301 -2.23 6.04 5.32
N ASP A 302 -3.09 6.48 4.40
CA ASP A 302 -4.22 5.74 3.82
C ASP A 302 -4.09 5.54 2.29
N ILE A 303 -2.86 5.60 1.75
CA ILE A 303 -2.60 5.53 0.30
C ILE A 303 -3.16 4.26 -0.36
N ASP A 304 -3.14 3.10 0.31
CA ASP A 304 -3.70 1.85 -0.20
C ASP A 304 -5.23 1.96 -0.37
N LEU A 305 -5.93 2.44 0.65
CA LEU A 305 -7.38 2.66 0.60
C LEU A 305 -7.76 3.70 -0.46
N ARG A 306 -6.94 4.74 -0.66
CA ARG A 306 -7.12 5.70 -1.77
C ARG A 306 -7.02 5.00 -3.10
N ALA A 307 -5.99 4.19 -3.32
CA ALA A 307 -5.84 3.45 -4.57
C ALA A 307 -7.04 2.52 -4.82
N TYR A 308 -7.57 1.85 -3.79
CA TYR A 308 -8.70 0.95 -3.98
C TYR A 308 -10.04 1.66 -4.26
N THR A 309 -10.23 2.87 -3.74
CA THR A 309 -11.54 3.57 -3.80
C THR A 309 -11.59 4.72 -4.80
N ARG A 310 -10.44 5.31 -5.15
CA ARG A 310 -10.34 6.43 -6.10
C ARG A 310 -10.10 5.92 -7.52
N THR A 311 -10.46 6.74 -8.50
CA THR A 311 -10.02 6.53 -9.89
C THR A 311 -8.53 6.84 -9.99
N HIS A 312 -7.91 6.42 -11.08
CA HIS A 312 -6.50 6.68 -11.34
C HIS A 312 -6.17 8.19 -11.27
N ASP A 313 -6.93 9.02 -11.98
CA ASP A 313 -6.69 10.47 -12.05
C ASP A 313 -6.85 11.14 -10.69
N LEU A 314 -7.89 10.80 -9.94
CA LEU A 314 -8.12 11.36 -8.60
C LEU A 314 -6.99 10.95 -7.64
N PHE A 315 -6.54 9.70 -7.70
CA PHE A 315 -5.41 9.24 -6.89
C PHE A 315 -4.13 10.02 -7.22
N VAL A 316 -3.80 10.15 -8.51
CA VAL A 316 -2.59 10.86 -8.96
C VAL A 316 -2.64 12.34 -8.56
N THR A 317 -3.78 13.01 -8.71
CA THR A 317 -3.97 14.40 -8.29
C THR A 317 -3.82 14.56 -6.77
N GLU A 318 -4.47 13.72 -5.97
CA GLU A 318 -4.36 13.77 -4.51
C GLU A 318 -2.92 13.52 -4.02
N LEU A 319 -2.24 12.53 -4.61
CA LEU A 319 -0.88 12.18 -4.22
C LEU A 319 0.15 13.24 -4.68
N ARG A 320 -0.08 13.89 -5.83
CA ARG A 320 0.69 15.05 -6.29
C ARG A 320 0.59 16.20 -5.29
N ALA A 321 -0.63 16.54 -4.85
CA ALA A 321 -0.84 17.59 -3.85
C ALA A 321 -0.10 17.28 -2.53
N ALA A 322 -0.07 16.01 -2.11
CA ALA A 322 0.70 15.59 -0.94
C ALA A 322 2.22 15.81 -1.09
N GLN A 323 2.77 15.72 -2.31
CA GLN A 323 4.19 16.00 -2.54
C GLN A 323 4.51 17.50 -2.41
N SER A 324 3.60 18.38 -2.82
CA SER A 324 3.79 19.84 -2.74
C SER A 324 3.78 20.37 -1.30
N ILE A 325 2.96 19.80 -0.41
CA ILE A 325 2.90 20.21 1.01
C ILE A 325 4.20 19.87 1.75
N GLY A 326 4.83 18.75 1.39
CA GLY A 326 6.08 18.31 1.98
C GLY A 326 7.23 19.29 1.73
N THR A 327 7.29 19.88 0.53
CA THR A 327 8.34 20.83 0.14
C THR A 327 8.22 22.17 0.88
N THR A 328 7.01 22.70 1.04
CA THR A 328 6.79 23.98 1.75
C THR A 328 7.09 23.89 3.24
N SER A 329 6.83 22.73 3.88
CA SER A 329 7.05 22.55 5.31
C SER A 329 8.54 22.42 5.68
N ALA A 330 9.37 21.95 4.74
CA ALA A 330 10.82 21.86 4.92
C ALA A 330 11.51 23.23 4.84
N GLY A 331 11.01 24.16 4.02
CA GLY A 331 11.58 25.50 3.85
C GLY A 331 11.27 26.51 4.96
N ARG A 332 10.32 26.22 5.87
CA ARG A 332 9.95 27.11 7.00
C ARG A 332 10.67 26.80 8.32
N ARG A 333 11.55 25.80 8.35
CA ARG A 333 12.41 25.50 9.51
C ARG A 333 13.85 25.94 9.21
N ILE A 334 14.05 27.24 9.06
CA ILE A 334 15.37 27.88 9.06
C ILE A 334 15.26 29.10 9.96
#